data_AF-A0A944WUY1-F1
#
_entry.id   AF-A0A944WUY1-F1
#
_cell.length_a   1.000
_cell.length_b   1.000
_cell.length_c   1.000
_cell.angle_alpha   90.00
_cell.angle_beta   90.00
_cell.angle_gamma   90.00
#
_symmetry.space_group_name_H-M   'P 1'
#
loop_
_entity.id
_entity.type
_entity.pdbx_description
1 polymer ?
#
loop_
_entity_poly.entity_id
_entity_poly.type
_entity_poly.pdbx_seq_one_letter_code
_entity_poly.pdbx_strand_id
1 'polypeptide(L)'
;MNLPIISADERLKETRGIKGVIFGKSGIGKTSLLWTLNSSTALFFDLEAGDLAIEGWPGDTIRPRTWQECRDFAVFIGGSNPALREDQVYSQAHFDAVCEQFGDPSALGKYETVFIDSITVAGRLCFQWAKGQPQAFSDRTGKPDMRGAYGLHGQEMIAWLTHLQHTRGKNIWFVGILDEKLDDFNRKVFTPQIDGSKTGNELPGIVDEVISMAEITEGDGEAYRAFVCQTLNPYGFPAKDRSGRLDVIEEPHLGRLMEKISGPAKPANERLEFSRPQPSAADTPTTNDDEGAQQS
;
A
#
# COMPACT_ATOMS: atom_id res chain seq x y z
N MET A 1 24.81 -16.86 26.62
CA MET A 1 23.75 -16.37 25.71
C MET A 1 24.27 -15.13 25.03
N ASN A 2 24.42 -15.12 23.70
CA ASN A 2 24.73 -13.90 22.96
C ASN A 2 23.45 -13.06 22.86
N LEU A 3 23.56 -11.75 23.08
CA LEU A 3 22.49 -10.83 22.74
C LEU A 3 22.25 -10.91 21.22
N PRO A 4 21.00 -11.00 20.72
CA PRO A 4 20.69 -11.11 19.30
C PRO A 4 20.83 -9.74 18.60
N ILE A 5 22.01 -9.13 18.69
CA ILE A 5 22.33 -7.86 18.05
C ILE A 5 22.88 -8.17 16.67
N ILE A 6 22.16 -7.75 15.63
CA ILE A 6 22.68 -7.75 14.25
C ILE A 6 23.57 -6.52 14.04
N SER A 7 24.74 -6.73 13.47
CA SER A 7 25.68 -5.66 13.10
C SER A 7 25.13 -4.80 11.95
N ALA A 8 25.73 -3.62 11.75
CA ALA A 8 25.36 -2.77 10.61
C ALA A 8 25.59 -3.47 9.26
N ASP A 9 26.68 -4.24 9.14
CA ASP A 9 27.02 -4.98 7.91
C ASP A 9 26.05 -6.14 7.67
N GLU A 10 25.66 -6.87 8.71
CA GLU A 10 24.62 -7.91 8.60
C GLU A 10 23.28 -7.31 8.20
N ARG A 11 22.88 -6.19 8.83
CA ARG A 11 21.65 -5.47 8.48
C ARG A 11 21.65 -4.96 7.03
N LEU A 12 22.80 -4.58 6.49
CA LEU A 12 22.95 -4.12 5.10
C LEU A 12 22.94 -5.28 4.09
N LYS A 13 23.32 -6.49 4.51
CA LYS A 13 23.25 -7.70 3.68
C LYS A 13 21.86 -8.31 3.60
N GLU A 14 20.97 -8.02 4.56
CA GLU A 14 19.59 -8.47 4.51
C GLU A 14 18.85 -7.85 3.32
N THR A 15 18.43 -8.68 2.37
CA THR A 15 17.53 -8.27 1.29
C THR A 15 16.17 -7.88 1.90
N ARG A 16 15.74 -6.64 1.67
CA ARG A 16 14.44 -6.13 2.12
C ARG A 16 13.53 -5.98 0.92
N GLY A 17 12.45 -6.76 0.90
CA GLY A 17 11.37 -6.58 -0.07
C GLY A 17 10.56 -5.31 0.22
N ILE A 18 10.13 -4.64 -0.85
CA ILE A 18 9.34 -3.42 -0.80
C ILE A 18 7.90 -3.75 -0.45
N LYS A 19 7.30 -3.01 0.49
CA LYS A 19 5.88 -3.14 0.84
C LYS A 19 5.17 -1.88 0.36
N GLY A 20 4.38 -2.01 -0.69
CA GLY A 20 3.77 -0.86 -1.34
C GLY A 20 2.29 -1.05 -1.61
N VAL A 21 1.57 0.06 -1.70
CA VAL A 21 0.21 0.11 -2.24
C VAL A 21 0.10 1.20 -3.30
N ILE A 22 -0.57 0.88 -4.41
CA ILE A 22 -0.87 1.83 -5.49
C ILE A 22 -2.38 2.04 -5.56
N PHE A 23 -2.80 3.28 -5.31
CA PHE A 23 -4.19 3.69 -5.44
C PHE A 23 -4.40 4.49 -6.72
N GLY A 24 -5.56 4.34 -7.35
CA GLY A 24 -5.92 5.15 -8.51
C GLY A 24 -7.35 4.93 -8.95
N LYS A 25 -7.89 5.90 -9.72
CA LYS A 25 -9.25 5.81 -10.27
C LYS A 25 -9.46 4.51 -11.07
N SER A 26 -10.71 4.08 -11.20
CA SER A 26 -11.03 2.97 -12.09
C SER A 26 -10.56 3.27 -13.52
N GLY A 27 -10.04 2.26 -14.23
CA GLY A 27 -9.57 2.41 -15.61
C GLY A 27 -8.22 3.12 -15.80
N ILE A 28 -7.54 3.61 -14.76
CA ILE A 28 -6.23 4.30 -14.91
C ILE A 28 -5.08 3.36 -15.34
N GLY A 29 -5.29 2.04 -15.31
CA GLY A 29 -4.30 1.04 -15.69
C GLY A 29 -3.45 0.49 -14.54
N LYS A 30 -4.03 0.32 -13.35
CA LYS A 30 -3.35 -0.29 -12.20
C LYS A 30 -2.89 -1.72 -12.51
N THR A 31 -3.79 -2.57 -12.99
CA THR A 31 -3.51 -3.97 -13.36
C THR A 31 -2.47 -4.06 -14.49
N SER A 32 -2.46 -3.10 -15.43
CA SER A 32 -1.46 -3.08 -16.51
C SER A 32 -0.02 -2.91 -16.03
N LEU A 33 0.21 -2.53 -14.76
CA LEU A 33 1.55 -2.48 -14.18
C LEU A 33 2.23 -3.86 -14.13
N LEU A 34 1.49 -4.96 -14.21
CA LEU A 34 2.06 -6.31 -14.36
C LEU A 34 2.98 -6.45 -15.58
N TRP A 35 2.72 -5.72 -16.68
CA TRP A 35 3.59 -5.67 -17.86
C TRP A 35 4.93 -4.99 -17.61
N THR A 36 5.05 -4.25 -16.52
CA THR A 36 6.27 -3.53 -16.12
C THR A 36 7.14 -4.35 -15.17
N LEU A 37 6.68 -5.56 -14.80
CA LEU A 37 7.38 -6.50 -13.94
C LEU A 37 8.02 -7.62 -14.76
N ASN A 38 9.04 -8.27 -14.19
CA ASN A 38 9.56 -9.52 -14.74
C ASN A 38 8.56 -10.65 -14.47
N SER A 39 7.88 -11.13 -15.52
CA SER A 39 6.84 -12.16 -15.42
C SER A 39 7.33 -13.51 -14.88
N SER A 40 8.63 -13.83 -14.99
CA SER A 40 9.17 -15.10 -14.46
C SER A 40 9.36 -15.09 -12.94
N THR A 41 9.44 -13.90 -12.33
CA THR A 41 9.64 -13.71 -10.88
C THR A 41 8.49 -12.93 -10.22
N ALA A 42 7.45 -12.58 -10.96
CA ALA A 42 6.23 -11.96 -10.46
C ALA A 42 5.12 -13.01 -10.32
N LEU A 43 4.49 -13.06 -9.14
CA LEU A 43 3.27 -13.80 -8.89
C LEU A 43 2.08 -12.84 -8.89
N PHE A 44 1.11 -13.07 -9.76
CA PHE A 44 -0.13 -12.32 -9.76
C PHE A 44 -1.15 -12.96 -8.81
N PHE A 45 -1.61 -12.18 -7.84
CA PHE A 45 -2.66 -12.55 -6.90
C PHE A 45 -3.93 -11.80 -7.33
N ASP A 46 -4.77 -12.49 -8.10
CA ASP A 46 -5.94 -11.93 -8.78
C ASP A 46 -7.23 -12.20 -7.99
N LEU A 47 -7.80 -11.12 -7.46
CA LEU A 47 -9.08 -11.07 -6.77
C LEU A 47 -10.18 -10.40 -7.63
N GLU A 48 -9.80 -9.51 -8.55
CA GLU A 48 -10.74 -8.73 -9.38
C GLU A 48 -11.19 -9.45 -10.67
N ALA A 49 -10.62 -10.61 -11.00
CA ALA A 49 -10.76 -11.23 -12.32
C ALA A 49 -10.32 -10.28 -13.44
N GLY A 50 -9.18 -9.61 -13.22
CA GLY A 50 -8.63 -8.55 -14.07
C GLY A 50 -8.07 -9.00 -15.42
N ASP A 51 -8.42 -10.20 -15.88
CA ASP A 51 -7.82 -10.89 -17.04
C ASP A 51 -7.82 -10.04 -18.33
N LEU A 52 -8.81 -9.15 -18.51
CA LEU A 52 -8.90 -8.29 -19.70
C LEU A 52 -7.76 -7.27 -19.80
N ALA A 53 -7.27 -6.73 -18.68
CA ALA A 53 -6.22 -5.71 -18.69
C ALA A 53 -4.82 -6.29 -18.95
N ILE A 54 -4.68 -7.62 -18.85
CA ILE A 54 -3.43 -8.36 -18.93
C ILE A 54 -3.55 -9.58 -19.85
N GLU A 55 -4.46 -9.54 -20.83
CA GLU A 55 -4.61 -10.62 -21.79
C GLU A 55 -3.26 -10.92 -22.47
N GLY A 56 -2.81 -12.17 -22.38
CA GLY A 56 -1.50 -12.61 -22.90
C GLY A 56 -0.30 -12.36 -21.98
N TRP A 57 -0.49 -11.84 -20.76
CA TRP A 57 0.60 -11.72 -19.79
C TRP A 57 1.06 -13.13 -19.34
N PRO A 58 2.37 -13.45 -19.46
CA PRO A 58 2.84 -14.83 -19.33
C PRO A 58 3.19 -15.25 -17.89
N GLY A 59 2.93 -14.40 -16.90
CA GLY A 59 3.26 -14.68 -15.50
C GLY A 59 2.27 -15.63 -14.82
N ASP A 60 2.70 -16.23 -13.72
CA ASP A 60 1.87 -17.14 -12.95
C ASP A 60 0.84 -16.40 -12.10
N THR A 61 -0.36 -16.98 -11.96
CA THR A 61 -1.50 -16.36 -11.28
C THR A 61 -2.14 -17.31 -10.27
N ILE A 62 -2.45 -16.79 -9.08
CA ILE A 62 -3.35 -17.41 -8.09
C ILE A 62 -4.66 -16.61 -8.01
N ARG A 63 -5.78 -17.31 -7.83
CA ARG A 63 -7.13 -16.71 -7.87
C ARG A 63 -7.98 -17.10 -6.67
N PRO A 64 -7.67 -16.58 -5.46
CA PRO A 64 -8.52 -16.83 -4.30
C PRO A 64 -9.88 -16.16 -4.47
N ARG A 65 -10.91 -16.82 -3.95
CA ARG A 65 -12.33 -16.42 -4.05
C ARG A 65 -12.97 -16.20 -2.69
N THR A 66 -12.31 -16.60 -1.62
CA THR A 66 -12.82 -16.48 -0.25
C THR A 66 -11.81 -15.77 0.64
N TRP A 67 -12.30 -15.18 1.73
CA TRP A 67 -11.41 -14.61 2.75
C TRP A 67 -10.46 -15.65 3.35
N GLN A 68 -10.92 -16.90 3.51
CA GLN A 68 -10.08 -17.98 3.99
C GLN A 68 -8.89 -18.21 3.05
N GLU A 69 -9.14 -18.35 1.76
CA GLU A 69 -8.07 -18.54 0.77
C GLU A 69 -7.09 -17.36 0.75
N CYS A 70 -7.57 -16.11 0.95
CA CYS A 70 -6.67 -14.96 1.11
C CYS A 70 -5.71 -15.12 2.30
N ARG A 71 -6.20 -15.65 3.43
CA ARG A 71 -5.37 -15.92 4.63
C ARG A 71 -4.43 -17.10 4.42
N ASP A 72 -4.89 -18.14 3.73
CA ASP A 72 -4.10 -19.33 3.42
C ASP A 72 -2.93 -18.98 2.50
N PHE A 73 -3.17 -18.25 1.41
CA PHE A 73 -2.09 -17.79 0.55
C PHE A 73 -1.15 -16.83 1.28
N ALA A 74 -1.66 -15.97 2.16
CA ALA A 74 -0.80 -15.08 2.94
C ALA A 74 0.14 -15.85 3.87
N VAL A 75 -0.33 -16.88 4.58
CA VAL A 75 0.54 -17.72 5.42
C VAL A 75 1.50 -18.56 4.58
N PHE A 76 1.06 -19.04 3.40
CA PHE A 76 1.91 -19.79 2.49
C PHE A 76 3.06 -18.94 1.94
N ILE A 77 2.78 -17.66 1.65
CA ILE A 77 3.74 -16.67 1.17
C ILE A 77 4.68 -16.19 2.29
N GLY A 78 4.13 -15.92 3.47
CA GLY A 78 4.81 -15.27 4.59
C GLY A 78 5.49 -16.22 5.59
N GLY A 79 5.10 -17.49 5.60
CA GLY A 79 5.46 -18.44 6.63
C GLY A 79 4.62 -18.28 7.90
N SER A 80 4.88 -19.11 8.90
CA SER A 80 4.22 -18.99 10.21
C SER A 80 4.73 -17.77 10.99
N ASN A 81 3.86 -17.21 11.85
CA ASN A 81 4.24 -16.21 12.83
C ASN A 81 4.50 -16.89 14.18
N PRO A 82 5.76 -16.96 14.66
CA PRO A 82 6.12 -17.68 15.88
C PRO A 82 5.58 -17.04 17.16
N ALA A 83 5.06 -15.81 17.09
CA ALA A 83 4.43 -15.15 18.24
C ALA A 83 2.97 -15.58 18.48
N LEU A 84 2.37 -16.33 17.56
CA LEU A 84 0.96 -16.72 17.61
C LEU A 84 0.78 -18.13 18.19
N ARG A 85 -0.29 -18.31 18.96
CA ARG A 85 -0.71 -19.62 19.47
C ARG A 85 -1.28 -20.47 18.34
N GLU A 86 -1.27 -21.79 18.52
CA GLU A 86 -1.72 -22.76 17.50
C GLU A 86 -3.14 -22.50 16.97
N ASP A 87 -4.06 -22.03 17.83
CA ASP A 87 -5.45 -21.74 17.48
C ASP A 87 -5.66 -20.45 16.66
N GLN A 88 -4.60 -19.65 16.49
CA GLN A 88 -4.69 -18.36 15.81
C GLN A 88 -4.34 -18.48 14.32
N VAL A 89 -4.97 -17.64 13.50
CA VAL A 89 -4.61 -17.47 12.08
C VAL A 89 -3.15 -17.03 11.98
N TYR A 90 -2.42 -17.61 11.02
CA TYR A 90 -0.98 -17.42 10.79
C TYR A 90 -0.06 -18.11 11.82
N SER A 91 -0.59 -18.96 12.68
CA SER A 91 0.21 -19.83 13.56
C SER A 91 1.01 -20.88 12.77
N GLN A 92 1.88 -21.61 13.47
CA GLN A 92 2.56 -22.78 12.89
C GLN A 92 1.55 -23.83 12.40
N ALA A 93 0.52 -24.14 13.22
CA ALA A 93 -0.51 -25.10 12.85
C ALA A 93 -1.29 -24.67 11.59
N HIS A 94 -1.58 -23.37 11.45
CA HIS A 94 -2.20 -22.84 10.23
C HIS A 94 -1.29 -23.01 9.01
N PHE A 95 0.00 -22.70 9.14
CA PHE A 95 0.97 -22.86 8.07
C PHE A 95 1.13 -24.33 7.64
N ASP A 96 1.23 -25.24 8.60
CA ASP A 96 1.39 -26.68 8.34
C ASP A 96 0.17 -27.23 7.60
N ALA A 97 -1.05 -26.88 8.04
CA ALA A 97 -2.29 -27.28 7.36
C ALA A 97 -2.36 -26.76 5.92
N VAL A 98 -1.90 -25.54 5.68
CA VAL A 98 -1.84 -24.97 4.32
C VAL A 98 -0.76 -25.66 3.48
N CYS A 99 0.38 -26.04 4.05
CA CYS A 99 1.42 -26.80 3.34
C CYS A 99 0.94 -28.21 2.98
N GLU A 100 0.13 -28.86 3.81
CA GLU A 100 -0.51 -30.14 3.47
C GLU A 100 -1.45 -29.99 2.26
N GLN A 101 -2.13 -28.84 2.14
CA GLN A 101 -3.08 -28.58 1.04
C GLN A 101 -2.41 -28.08 -0.25
N PHE A 102 -1.45 -27.16 -0.15
CA PHE A 102 -0.82 -26.47 -1.29
C PHE A 102 0.50 -27.11 -1.71
N GLY A 103 1.10 -27.95 -0.86
CA GLY A 103 2.40 -28.57 -1.08
C GLY A 103 3.56 -27.74 -0.50
N ASP A 104 4.75 -27.94 -1.06
CA ASP A 104 5.98 -27.32 -0.53
C ASP A 104 6.03 -25.80 -0.83
N PRO A 105 6.14 -24.93 0.19
CA PRO A 105 6.29 -23.48 0.02
C PRO A 105 7.56 -23.09 -0.75
N SER A 106 8.55 -23.97 -0.90
CA SER A 106 9.71 -23.74 -1.77
C SER A 106 9.32 -23.45 -3.23
N ALA A 107 8.13 -23.87 -3.67
CA ALA A 107 7.55 -23.54 -4.97
C ALA A 107 7.39 -22.01 -5.17
N LEU A 108 7.24 -21.24 -4.09
CA LEU A 108 7.20 -19.78 -4.13
C LEU A 108 8.59 -19.13 -4.19
N GLY A 109 9.67 -19.92 -4.11
CA GLY A 109 11.05 -19.42 -4.05
C GLY A 109 11.47 -18.63 -5.29
N LYS A 110 10.91 -18.97 -6.47
CA LYS A 110 11.18 -18.25 -7.72
C LYS A 110 10.57 -16.84 -7.79
N TYR A 111 9.57 -16.54 -6.96
CA TYR A 111 8.89 -15.25 -7.00
C TYR A 111 9.55 -14.24 -6.06
N GLU A 112 9.98 -13.13 -6.62
CA GLU A 112 10.50 -11.98 -5.90
C GLU A 112 9.40 -10.98 -5.58
N THR A 113 8.38 -10.88 -6.43
CA THR A 113 7.29 -9.90 -6.31
C THR A 113 5.93 -10.59 -6.29
N VAL A 114 5.08 -10.25 -5.32
CA VAL A 114 3.66 -10.60 -5.31
C VAL A 114 2.86 -9.34 -5.58
N PHE A 115 2.11 -9.34 -6.67
CA PHE A 115 1.24 -8.24 -7.07
C PHE A 115 -0.22 -8.62 -6.79
N ILE A 116 -0.89 -7.88 -5.91
CA ILE A 116 -2.21 -8.21 -5.36
C ILE A 116 -3.26 -7.23 -5.88
N ASP A 117 -4.15 -7.72 -6.74
CA ASP A 117 -5.21 -6.94 -7.38
C ASP A 117 -6.60 -7.51 -7.03
N SER A 118 -7.36 -6.95 -6.09
CA SER A 118 -7.12 -5.69 -5.37
C SER A 118 -7.34 -5.79 -3.87
N ILE A 119 -6.72 -4.88 -3.12
CA ILE A 119 -7.00 -4.68 -1.69
C ILE A 119 -8.47 -4.29 -1.46
N THR A 120 -9.10 -3.64 -2.45
CA THR A 120 -10.53 -3.29 -2.42
C THR A 120 -11.39 -4.55 -2.43
N VAL A 121 -11.12 -5.54 -3.29
CA VAL A 121 -11.86 -6.80 -3.30
C VAL A 121 -11.52 -7.68 -2.09
N ALA A 122 -10.26 -7.73 -1.65
CA ALA A 122 -9.89 -8.41 -0.41
C ALA A 122 -10.71 -7.87 0.78
N GLY A 123 -10.88 -6.55 0.86
CA GLY A 123 -11.74 -5.89 1.85
C GLY A 123 -13.19 -6.36 1.81
N ARG A 124 -13.77 -6.48 0.61
CA ARG A 124 -15.16 -6.96 0.44
C ARG A 124 -15.31 -8.42 0.88
N LEU A 125 -14.37 -9.29 0.51
CA LEU A 125 -14.36 -10.70 0.93
C LEU A 125 -14.24 -10.83 2.44
N CYS A 126 -13.33 -10.07 3.06
CA CYS A 126 -13.16 -10.01 4.51
C CYS A 126 -14.45 -9.55 5.20
N PHE A 127 -15.06 -8.47 4.72
CA PHE A 127 -16.28 -7.95 5.32
C PHE A 127 -17.47 -8.92 5.16
N GLN A 128 -17.59 -9.57 4.01
CA GLN A 128 -18.59 -10.62 3.80
C GLN A 128 -18.39 -11.79 4.78
N TRP A 129 -17.15 -12.25 4.96
CA TRP A 129 -16.82 -13.29 5.93
C TRP A 129 -17.12 -12.84 7.36
N ALA A 130 -16.76 -11.60 7.73
CA ALA A 130 -16.94 -11.03 9.05
C ALA A 130 -18.41 -10.97 9.47
N LYS A 131 -19.32 -10.64 8.55
CA LYS A 131 -20.78 -10.64 8.79
C LYS A 131 -21.34 -12.02 9.16
N GLY A 132 -20.64 -13.10 8.83
CA GLY A 132 -21.03 -14.46 9.19
C GLY A 132 -20.45 -14.95 10.53
N GLN A 133 -19.59 -14.17 11.18
CA GLN A 133 -18.91 -14.60 12.40
C GLN A 133 -19.74 -14.29 13.65
N PRO A 134 -19.53 -15.02 14.77
CA PRO A 134 -20.25 -14.79 16.02
C PRO A 134 -20.22 -13.33 16.50
N GLN A 135 -19.10 -12.64 16.31
CA GLN A 135 -18.90 -11.23 16.68
C GLN A 135 -19.82 -10.27 15.91
N ALA A 136 -20.38 -10.69 14.78
CA ALA A 136 -21.36 -9.92 14.02
C ALA A 136 -22.80 -10.14 14.49
N PHE A 137 -23.02 -10.77 15.66
CA PHE A 137 -24.34 -10.97 16.26
C PHE A 137 -24.35 -10.50 17.71
N SER A 138 -25.47 -9.93 18.14
CA SER A 138 -25.65 -9.48 19.52
C SER A 138 -25.87 -10.67 20.45
N ASP A 139 -25.01 -10.86 21.47
CA ASP A 139 -25.19 -11.90 22.50
C ASP A 139 -26.54 -11.82 23.23
N ARG A 140 -27.09 -10.62 23.36
CA ARG A 140 -28.37 -10.39 24.05
C ARG A 140 -29.59 -10.74 23.19
N THR A 141 -29.52 -10.55 21.87
CA THR A 141 -30.72 -10.59 21.00
C THR A 141 -30.61 -11.57 19.83
N GLY A 142 -29.42 -12.09 19.55
CA GLY A 142 -29.12 -12.91 18.37
C GLY A 142 -29.24 -12.17 17.03
N LYS A 143 -29.54 -10.87 17.02
CA LYS A 143 -29.69 -10.08 15.80
C LYS A 143 -28.33 -9.63 15.25
N PRO A 144 -28.21 -9.43 13.92
CA PRO A 144 -26.99 -8.89 13.32
C PRO A 144 -26.54 -7.58 13.96
N ASP A 145 -25.27 -7.52 14.36
CA ASP A 145 -24.56 -6.34 14.84
C ASP A 145 -23.51 -5.90 13.82
N MET A 146 -23.86 -4.87 13.05
CA MET A 146 -22.95 -4.29 12.06
C MET A 146 -21.70 -3.69 12.68
N ARG A 147 -21.74 -3.19 13.92
CA ARG A 147 -20.57 -2.60 14.58
C ARG A 147 -19.55 -3.69 14.89
N GLY A 148 -20.01 -4.83 15.40
CA GLY A 148 -19.19 -6.02 15.61
C GLY A 148 -18.55 -6.53 14.31
N ALA A 149 -19.34 -6.60 13.22
CA ALA A 149 -18.84 -7.00 11.90
C ALA A 149 -17.71 -6.07 11.38
N TYR A 150 -17.90 -4.75 11.46
CA TYR A 150 -16.86 -3.78 11.07
C TYR A 150 -15.62 -3.86 11.98
N GLY A 151 -15.82 -4.08 13.29
CA GLY A 151 -14.73 -4.27 14.24
C GLY A 151 -13.85 -5.47 13.87
N LEU A 152 -14.47 -6.62 13.60
CA LEU A 152 -13.76 -7.83 13.19
C LEU A 152 -13.10 -7.68 11.82
N HIS A 153 -13.82 -7.14 10.84
CA HIS A 153 -13.29 -6.85 9.51
C HIS A 153 -12.01 -6.01 9.56
N GLY A 154 -12.03 -4.92 10.34
CA GLY A 154 -10.85 -4.08 10.52
C GLY A 154 -9.70 -4.81 11.23
N GLN A 155 -9.97 -5.72 12.17
CA GLN A 155 -8.91 -6.52 12.80
C GLN A 155 -8.27 -7.51 11.82
N GLU A 156 -9.09 -8.22 11.06
CA GLU A 156 -8.65 -9.23 10.09
C GLU A 156 -7.86 -8.62 8.94
N MET A 157 -8.33 -7.52 8.35
CA MET A 157 -7.61 -6.81 7.30
C MET A 157 -6.22 -6.34 7.77
N ILE A 158 -6.14 -5.79 8.98
CA ILE A 158 -4.86 -5.34 9.55
C ILE A 158 -3.93 -6.51 9.81
N ALA A 159 -4.45 -7.63 10.32
CA ALA A 159 -3.67 -8.85 10.53
C ALA A 159 -3.12 -9.38 9.20
N TRP A 160 -3.93 -9.42 8.14
CA TRP A 160 -3.52 -9.86 6.80
C TRP A 160 -2.46 -8.96 6.18
N LEU A 161 -2.66 -7.63 6.21
CA LEU A 161 -1.69 -6.65 5.71
C LEU A 161 -0.37 -6.73 6.47
N THR A 162 -0.42 -6.83 7.80
CA THR A 162 0.78 -6.92 8.65
C THR A 162 1.52 -8.22 8.42
N HIS A 163 0.81 -9.33 8.22
CA HIS A 163 1.43 -10.62 7.93
C HIS A 163 2.23 -10.59 6.61
N LEU A 164 1.62 -10.08 5.53
CA LEU A 164 2.29 -9.91 4.24
C LEU A 164 3.44 -8.88 4.29
N GLN A 165 3.30 -7.84 5.12
CA GLN A 165 4.34 -6.86 5.39
C GLN A 165 5.59 -7.50 6.03
N HIS A 166 5.42 -8.50 6.90
CA HIS A 166 6.54 -9.21 7.52
C HIS A 166 7.24 -10.23 6.60
N THR A 167 6.76 -10.46 5.38
CA THR A 167 7.40 -11.36 4.41
C THR A 167 8.70 -10.75 3.86
N ARG A 168 9.79 -10.76 4.63
CA ARG A 168 11.01 -9.95 4.35
C ARG A 168 11.63 -10.17 2.97
N GLY A 169 11.59 -11.39 2.44
CA GLY A 169 12.25 -11.77 1.19
C GLY A 169 11.49 -11.49 -0.11
N LYS A 170 10.32 -10.82 -0.05
CA LYS A 170 9.48 -10.57 -1.23
C LYS A 170 8.99 -9.13 -1.29
N ASN A 171 8.95 -8.54 -2.48
CA ASN A 171 8.18 -7.32 -2.73
C ASN A 171 6.70 -7.66 -2.69
N ILE A 172 5.90 -6.89 -1.95
CA ILE A 172 4.45 -7.04 -1.89
C ILE A 172 3.84 -5.72 -2.34
N TRP A 173 3.08 -5.77 -3.44
CA TRP A 173 2.39 -4.62 -3.99
C TRP A 173 0.90 -4.87 -4.02
N PHE A 174 0.16 -4.06 -3.29
CA PHE A 174 -1.29 -4.02 -3.39
C PHE A 174 -1.69 -2.96 -4.42
N VAL A 175 -2.76 -3.20 -5.16
CA VAL A 175 -3.46 -2.14 -5.88
C VAL A 175 -4.88 -1.99 -5.36
N GLY A 176 -5.41 -0.77 -5.44
CA GLY A 176 -6.74 -0.46 -4.94
C GLY A 176 -7.36 0.75 -5.65
N ILE A 177 -8.68 0.90 -5.48
CA ILE A 177 -9.40 2.04 -6.04
C ILE A 177 -9.21 3.27 -5.15
N LEU A 178 -9.02 4.44 -5.78
CA LEU A 178 -9.04 5.75 -5.13
C LEU A 178 -10.31 6.49 -5.53
N ASP A 179 -11.15 6.81 -4.54
CA ASP A 179 -12.34 7.63 -4.75
C ASP A 179 -11.97 9.12 -4.62
N GLU A 180 -12.45 9.94 -5.56
CA GLU A 180 -12.45 11.39 -5.47
C GLU A 180 -13.82 11.86 -4.94
N LYS A 181 -13.80 12.63 -3.86
CA LYS A 181 -14.99 13.22 -3.23
C LYS A 181 -14.79 14.72 -3.06
N LEU A 182 -15.88 15.45 -2.93
CA LEU A 182 -15.85 16.84 -2.50
C LEU A 182 -16.14 16.91 -1.00
N ASP A 183 -15.35 17.68 -0.27
CA ASP A 183 -15.68 18.06 1.11
C ASP A 183 -16.75 19.17 1.15
N ASP A 184 -17.13 19.57 2.37
CA ASP A 184 -18.12 20.62 2.61
C ASP A 184 -17.70 22.01 2.05
N PHE A 185 -16.44 22.15 1.64
CA PHE A 185 -15.84 23.36 1.06
C PHE A 185 -15.55 23.22 -0.44
N ASN A 186 -16.11 22.22 -1.12
CA ASN A 186 -15.87 21.90 -2.53
C ASN A 186 -14.39 21.62 -2.86
N ARG A 187 -13.59 21.18 -1.89
CA ARG A 187 -12.22 20.74 -2.12
C ARG A 187 -12.22 19.26 -2.43
N LYS A 188 -11.37 18.87 -3.38
CA LYS A 188 -11.15 17.46 -3.72
C LYS A 188 -10.47 16.76 -2.56
N VAL A 189 -11.08 15.66 -2.11
CA VAL A 189 -10.53 14.74 -1.11
C VAL A 189 -10.46 13.35 -1.74
N PHE A 190 -9.29 12.74 -1.64
CA PHE A 190 -9.03 11.42 -2.20
C PHE A 190 -8.97 10.39 -1.09
N THR A 191 -9.81 9.36 -1.18
CA THR A 191 -9.91 8.30 -0.16
C THR A 191 -9.80 6.92 -0.78
N PRO A 192 -8.95 6.02 -0.24
CA PRO A 192 -8.95 4.62 -0.64
C PRO A 192 -10.34 4.00 -0.49
N GLN A 193 -10.79 3.27 -1.52
CA GLN A 193 -12.05 2.52 -1.45
C GLN A 193 -11.79 1.16 -0.79
N ILE A 194 -11.94 1.12 0.54
CA ILE A 194 -11.85 -0.08 1.36
C ILE A 194 -13.03 -0.08 2.32
N ASP A 195 -13.67 -1.24 2.53
CA ASP A 195 -14.75 -1.37 3.50
C ASP A 195 -14.28 -1.00 4.91
N GLY A 196 -15.02 -0.12 5.60
CA GLY A 196 -14.66 0.39 6.92
C GLY A 196 -13.48 1.38 6.91
N SER A 197 -13.37 2.18 7.99
CA SER A 197 -12.35 3.25 8.07
C SER A 197 -11.00 2.77 8.59
N LYS A 198 -10.97 1.73 9.45
CA LYS A 198 -9.77 1.30 10.17
C LYS A 198 -8.63 0.93 9.21
N THR A 199 -8.91 0.09 8.23
CA THR A 199 -7.91 -0.38 7.26
C THR A 199 -7.29 0.77 6.48
N GLY A 200 -8.11 1.68 5.93
CA GLY A 200 -7.62 2.83 5.18
C GLY A 200 -6.75 3.78 6.04
N ASN A 201 -7.11 3.97 7.31
CA ASN A 201 -6.39 4.85 8.23
C ASN A 201 -5.03 4.28 8.68
N GLU A 202 -4.96 2.96 8.91
CA GLU A 202 -3.74 2.31 9.43
C GLU A 202 -2.80 1.83 8.32
N LEU A 203 -3.31 1.59 7.10
CA LEU A 203 -2.52 1.11 5.97
C LEU A 203 -1.24 1.93 5.72
N PRO A 204 -1.24 3.27 5.73
CA PRO A 204 -0.01 4.06 5.59
C PRO A 204 1.01 3.83 6.71
N GLY A 205 0.60 3.36 7.89
CA GLY A 205 1.52 2.96 8.96
C GLY A 205 2.21 1.61 8.69
N ILE A 206 1.50 0.71 8.01
CA ILE A 206 1.90 -0.68 7.77
C ILE A 206 2.88 -0.78 6.60
N VAL A 207 2.51 -0.27 5.42
CA VAL A 207 3.36 -0.37 4.21
C VAL A 207 4.55 0.59 4.28
N ASP A 208 5.55 0.43 3.43
CA ASP A 208 6.63 1.39 3.26
C ASP A 208 6.22 2.48 2.27
N GLU A 209 5.62 2.09 1.15
CA GLU A 209 5.24 2.96 0.05
C GLU A 209 3.71 3.09 -0.09
N VAL A 210 3.21 4.32 -0.24
CA VAL A 210 1.84 4.62 -0.68
C VAL A 210 1.95 5.49 -1.92
N ILE A 211 1.49 5.00 -3.05
CA ILE A 211 1.62 5.66 -4.34
C ILE A 211 0.23 5.94 -4.89
N SER A 212 0.02 7.15 -5.41
CA SER A 212 -1.19 7.47 -6.18
C SER A 212 -0.88 7.48 -7.67
N MET A 213 -1.53 6.60 -8.44
CA MET A 213 -1.51 6.59 -9.89
C MET A 213 -2.62 7.53 -10.40
N ALA A 214 -2.21 8.67 -10.94
CA ALA A 214 -3.10 9.77 -11.28
C ALA A 214 -2.86 10.27 -12.71
N GLU A 215 -3.84 11.00 -13.21
CA GLU A 215 -3.72 11.84 -14.40
C GLU A 215 -3.25 13.21 -13.94
N ILE A 216 -2.13 13.67 -14.49
CA ILE A 216 -1.46 14.93 -14.14
C ILE A 216 -1.44 15.81 -15.38
N THR A 217 -1.66 17.10 -15.15
CA THR A 217 -1.54 18.16 -16.15
C THR A 217 -0.59 19.21 -15.59
N GLU A 218 0.49 19.50 -16.29
CA GLU A 218 1.46 20.54 -15.91
C GLU A 218 1.38 21.70 -16.90
N GLY A 219 0.98 22.88 -16.40
CA GLY A 219 0.79 24.08 -17.24
C GLY A 219 -0.22 23.86 -18.36
N ASP A 220 0.14 24.30 -19.56
CA ASP A 220 -0.67 24.14 -20.79
C ASP A 220 -0.36 22.82 -21.55
N GLY A 221 0.31 21.87 -20.89
CA GLY A 221 0.67 20.58 -21.47
C GLY A 221 -0.50 19.58 -21.55
N GLU A 222 -0.29 18.51 -22.34
CA GLU A 222 -1.23 17.39 -22.41
C GLU A 222 -1.26 16.60 -21.09
N ALA A 223 -2.44 16.11 -20.73
CA ALA A 223 -2.60 15.26 -19.55
C ALA A 223 -1.87 13.92 -19.75
N TYR A 224 -1.10 13.50 -18.75
CA TYR A 224 -0.39 12.23 -18.76
C TYR A 224 -0.57 11.49 -17.44
N ARG A 225 -0.33 10.18 -17.48
CA ARG A 225 -0.42 9.33 -16.31
C ARG A 225 0.91 9.32 -15.56
N ALA A 226 0.86 9.46 -14.24
CA ALA A 226 2.04 9.44 -13.40
C ALA A 226 1.79 8.77 -12.04
N PHE A 227 2.87 8.43 -11.36
CA PHE A 227 2.86 8.12 -9.94
C PHE A 227 3.16 9.38 -9.11
N VAL A 228 2.34 9.62 -8.09
CA VAL A 228 2.58 10.62 -7.05
C VAL A 228 3.07 9.89 -5.81
N CYS A 229 4.30 10.18 -5.38
CA CYS A 229 5.02 9.33 -4.41
C CYS A 229 5.26 9.98 -3.05
N GLN A 230 5.24 11.31 -2.96
CA GLN A 230 5.57 12.03 -1.73
C GLN A 230 4.34 12.60 -1.02
N THR A 231 4.35 12.53 0.31
CA THR A 231 3.27 13.07 1.16
C THR A 231 3.05 14.57 0.96
N LEU A 232 4.15 15.31 0.81
CA LEU A 232 4.09 16.72 0.40
C LEU A 232 4.09 16.78 -1.12
N ASN A 233 2.90 16.81 -1.71
CA ASN A 233 2.71 16.96 -3.15
C ASN A 233 1.68 18.06 -3.46
N PRO A 234 1.80 18.75 -4.61
CA PRO A 234 0.92 19.87 -4.95
C PRO A 234 -0.49 19.44 -5.38
N TYR A 235 -0.72 18.14 -5.57
CA TYR A 235 -1.96 17.60 -6.15
C TYR A 235 -2.97 17.12 -5.11
N GLY A 236 -2.56 17.01 -3.83
CA GLY A 236 -3.41 16.56 -2.73
C GLY A 236 -3.68 15.05 -2.70
N PHE A 237 -2.97 14.25 -3.49
CA PHE A 237 -3.13 12.80 -3.51
C PHE A 237 -2.48 12.15 -2.26
N PRO A 238 -3.07 11.06 -1.72
CA PRO A 238 -2.44 10.30 -0.66
C PRO A 238 -1.18 9.62 -1.18
N ALA A 239 -0.04 9.98 -0.62
CA ALA A 239 1.24 9.42 -1.03
C ALA A 239 2.23 9.40 0.13
N LYS A 240 3.20 8.50 0.07
CA LYS A 240 4.24 8.32 1.07
C LYS A 240 5.38 7.49 0.48
N ASP A 241 6.58 8.04 0.55
CA ASP A 241 7.82 7.32 0.26
C ASP A 241 8.64 7.20 1.55
N ARG A 242 8.80 5.98 2.06
CA ARG A 242 9.63 5.71 3.25
C ARG A 242 11.09 5.47 2.85
N SER A 243 11.34 5.08 1.61
CA SER A 243 12.68 4.90 1.08
C SER A 243 13.44 6.24 1.00
N GLY A 244 12.71 7.35 0.77
CA GLY A 244 13.25 8.70 0.58
C GLY A 244 14.10 8.81 -0.68
N ARG A 245 13.72 8.07 -1.73
CA ARG A 245 14.45 7.99 -3.01
C ARG A 245 13.61 8.42 -4.21
N LEU A 246 12.29 8.46 -4.04
CA LEU A 246 11.37 8.80 -5.11
C LEU A 246 11.21 10.31 -5.20
N ASP A 247 11.08 10.81 -6.42
CA ASP A 247 10.66 12.18 -6.69
C ASP A 247 9.14 12.32 -6.46
N VAL A 248 8.61 13.55 -6.43
CA VAL A 248 7.17 13.77 -6.24
C VAL A 248 6.37 13.06 -7.33
N ILE A 249 6.86 13.15 -8.57
CA ILE A 249 6.29 12.55 -9.76
C ILE A 249 7.27 11.50 -10.32
N GLU A 250 6.78 10.29 -10.56
CA GLU A 250 7.52 9.22 -11.22
C GLU A 250 6.74 8.70 -12.45
N GLU A 251 7.47 8.11 -13.40
CA GLU A 251 6.85 7.35 -14.50
C GLU A 251 6.01 6.20 -13.93
N PRO A 252 4.81 5.91 -14.50
CA PRO A 252 3.96 4.83 -14.04
C PRO A 252 4.48 3.44 -14.47
N HIS A 253 5.69 3.09 -14.03
CA HIS A 253 6.40 1.86 -14.35
C HIS A 253 6.90 1.19 -13.06
N LEU A 254 6.22 0.14 -12.60
CA LEU A 254 6.47 -0.46 -11.29
C LEU A 254 7.85 -1.12 -11.16
N GLY A 255 8.36 -1.77 -12.21
CA GLY A 255 9.72 -2.34 -12.22
C GLY A 255 10.80 -1.28 -11.92
N ARG A 256 10.88 -0.24 -12.75
CA ARG A 256 11.77 0.93 -12.56
C ARG A 256 11.57 1.63 -11.22
N LEU A 257 10.32 1.77 -10.75
CA LEU A 257 10.04 2.33 -9.43
C LEU A 257 10.71 1.51 -8.33
N MET A 258 10.57 0.18 -8.37
CA MET A 258 11.22 -0.72 -7.41
C MET A 258 12.75 -0.68 -7.52
N GLU A 259 13.30 -0.64 -8.73
CA GLU A 259 14.75 -0.47 -8.93
C GLU A 259 15.26 0.82 -8.28
N LYS A 260 14.54 1.93 -8.41
CA LYS A 260 14.87 3.21 -7.77
C LYS A 260 14.79 3.13 -6.25
N ILE A 261 13.76 2.49 -5.69
CA ILE A 261 13.59 2.26 -4.25
C ILE A 261 14.72 1.40 -3.67
N SER A 262 15.12 0.35 -4.38
CA SER A 262 16.19 -0.57 -3.97
C SER A 262 17.60 -0.02 -4.23
N GLY A 263 17.72 1.03 -5.03
CA GLY A 263 18.98 1.66 -5.40
C GLY A 263 19.74 2.32 -4.24
N PRO A 264 20.96 2.82 -4.50
CA PRO A 264 21.73 3.56 -3.51
C PRO A 264 20.93 4.79 -3.05
N ALA A 265 20.78 4.94 -1.73
CA ALA A 265 20.17 6.15 -1.18
C ALA A 265 21.16 7.32 -1.31
N LYS A 266 20.66 8.51 -1.65
CA LYS A 266 21.45 9.75 -1.51
C LYS A 266 21.94 9.88 -0.04
N PRO A 267 23.10 10.50 0.22
CA PRO A 267 23.53 10.81 1.58
C PRO A 267 22.42 11.52 2.39
N ALA A 268 22.31 11.21 3.69
CA ALA A 268 21.20 11.73 4.51
C ALA A 268 21.20 13.27 4.59
N ASN A 269 22.37 13.89 4.58
CA ASN A 269 22.58 15.34 4.53
C ASN A 269 22.09 15.99 3.22
N GLU A 270 21.92 15.23 2.13
CA GLU A 270 21.37 15.71 0.86
C GLU A 270 19.86 15.48 0.74
N ARG A 271 19.27 14.68 1.64
CA ARG A 271 17.84 14.34 1.62
C ARG A 271 17.03 15.00 2.74
N LEU A 272 17.68 15.38 3.83
CA LEU A 272 17.01 15.89 5.02
C LEU A 272 17.32 17.38 5.18
N GLU A 273 16.33 18.22 4.90
CA GLU A 273 16.34 19.62 5.31
C GLU A 273 15.73 19.76 6.70
N PHE A 274 16.55 20.18 7.67
CA PHE A 274 16.10 20.42 9.05
C PHE A 274 15.72 21.89 9.29
N SER A 275 16.07 22.78 8.35
CA SER A 275 15.73 24.20 8.37
C SER A 275 14.29 24.43 7.93
N ARG A 276 13.60 25.36 8.60
CA ARG A 276 12.30 25.83 8.12
C ARG A 276 12.50 26.70 6.88
N PRO A 277 11.62 26.61 5.86
CA PRO A 277 11.60 27.58 4.77
C PRO A 277 11.50 28.99 5.35
N GLN A 278 12.42 29.88 4.99
CA GLN A 278 12.27 31.30 5.33
C GLN A 278 11.18 31.90 4.44
N PRO A 279 10.29 32.75 4.99
CA PRO A 279 9.33 33.47 4.16
C PRO A 279 10.09 34.28 3.11
N SER A 280 9.71 34.14 1.84
CA SER A 280 10.25 34.98 0.77
C SER A 280 9.95 36.44 1.09
N ALA A 281 10.93 37.33 0.94
CA ALA A 281 10.82 38.77 1.24
C ALA A 281 9.75 39.54 0.41
N ALA A 282 8.98 38.84 -0.43
CA ALA A 282 7.94 39.40 -1.30
C ALA A 282 6.63 39.75 -0.58
N ASP A 283 6.40 39.26 0.65
CA ASP A 283 5.16 39.52 1.41
C ASP A 283 5.33 40.56 2.52
N THR A 284 6.20 41.56 2.33
CA THR A 284 6.16 42.75 3.17
C THR A 284 5.15 43.71 2.55
N PRO A 285 4.01 44.04 3.20
CA PRO A 285 3.16 45.10 2.71
C PRO A 285 3.99 46.38 2.75
N THR A 286 4.26 46.99 1.59
CA THR A 286 4.77 48.35 1.54
C THR A 286 3.71 49.25 2.16
N THR A 287 3.90 49.62 3.43
CA THR A 287 3.27 50.80 4.01
C THR A 287 3.74 52.00 3.21
N ASN A 288 2.87 52.51 2.32
CA ASN A 288 3.06 53.83 1.75
C ASN A 288 2.83 54.84 2.88
N ASP A 289 3.91 55.22 3.55
CA ASP A 289 3.92 56.42 4.38
C ASP A 289 3.92 57.62 3.43
N ASP A 290 2.75 58.24 3.29
CA ASP A 290 2.52 59.48 2.55
C ASP A 290 2.98 60.66 3.42
N GLU A 291 4.30 60.88 3.50
CA GLU A 291 4.89 62.13 4.01
C GLU A 291 5.03 63.16 2.87
N GLY A 292 3.93 63.88 2.61
CA GLY A 292 3.93 65.11 1.81
C GLY A 292 3.75 66.34 2.70
N ALA A 293 4.86 66.86 3.24
CA ALA A 293 4.89 68.07 4.04
C ALA A 293 4.62 69.36 3.22
N GLN A 294 3.91 70.27 3.88
CA GLN A 294 3.73 71.72 3.69
C GLN A 294 4.70 72.49 2.75
N GLN A 295 4.11 73.40 1.95
CA GLN A 295 4.48 74.83 1.70
C GLN A 295 3.67 75.28 0.46
N SER A 296 2.79 76.30 0.48
CA SER A 296 2.93 77.69 0.92
C SER A 296 1.56 78.33 1.14
#